data_AF-A0A024FDG1-F1
#
_entry.id   AF-A0A024FDG1-F1
#
_cell.length_a   1.000
_cell.length_b   1.000
_cell.length_c   1.000
_cell.angle_alpha   90.00
_cell.angle_beta   90.00
_cell.angle_gamma   90.00
#
_symmetry.space_group_name_H-M   'P 1'
#
loop_
_entity.id
_entity.type
_entity.pdbx_description
1 polymer ?
#
loop_
_entity_poly.entity_id
_entity_poly.type
_entity_poly.pdbx_seq_one_letter_code
_entity_poly.pdbx_strand_id
1 'polypeptide(L)'
;MKIIFSIAILLSTALTYGQKSTLIQNINVRAKELKHSINSTGDSLILEGKNSIDKVAIFNSDFEKTFIVNKNKAKIPLLNIPIGRFVTEVKLNNKLIVITLLGHENLKPLEQFSKHKGIKQTDTEAIFISQNIAKHKDLVSAPKILQKPTKAVRFY
;
A
#
# COMPACT_ATOMS: atom_id res chain seq x y z
N MET A 1 44.18 -9.94 13.00
CA MET A 1 43.33 -8.76 12.71
C MET A 1 42.56 -8.86 11.40
N LYS A 2 43.18 -8.98 10.21
CA LYS A 2 42.48 -9.00 8.89
C LYS A 2 41.20 -9.86 8.82
N ILE A 3 41.23 -11.09 9.32
CA ILE A 3 40.09 -12.03 9.27
C ILE A 3 38.85 -11.52 10.04
N ILE A 4 39.06 -10.82 11.16
CA ILE A 4 37.96 -10.28 11.99
C ILE A 4 37.21 -9.17 11.22
N PHE A 5 37.96 -8.31 10.51
CA PHE A 5 37.37 -7.31 9.63
C PHE A 5 36.61 -7.92 8.45
N SER A 6 37.15 -9.01 7.86
CA SER A 6 36.46 -9.74 6.77
C SER A 6 35.13 -10.35 7.23
N ILE A 7 35.08 -10.94 8.43
CA ILE A 7 33.84 -11.48 9.02
C ILE A 7 32.83 -10.37 9.34
N ALA A 8 33.29 -9.24 9.90
CA ALA A 8 32.44 -8.10 10.22
C ALA A 8 31.78 -7.49 8.96
N ILE A 9 32.53 -7.38 7.86
CA ILE A 9 32.02 -6.91 6.56
C ILE A 9 30.95 -7.87 6.02
N LEU A 10 31.23 -9.18 6.04
CA LEU A 10 30.30 -10.21 5.56
C LEU A 10 28.97 -10.23 6.35
N LEU A 11 29.04 -10.09 7.68
CA LEU A 11 27.86 -10.07 8.53
C LEU A 11 27.01 -8.81 8.33
N SER A 12 27.64 -7.67 8.06
CA SER A 12 26.94 -6.40 7.79
C SER A 12 26.08 -6.47 6.51
N THR A 13 26.58 -7.12 5.45
CA THR A 13 25.84 -7.26 4.19
C THR A 13 24.61 -8.16 4.25
N ALA A 14 24.50 -9.04 5.26
CA ALA A 14 23.33 -9.92 5.41
C ALA A 14 22.09 -9.19 5.98
N LEU A 15 22.27 -8.09 6.71
CA LEU A 15 21.20 -7.40 7.44
C LEU A 15 20.36 -6.44 6.57
N THR A 16 20.80 -6.12 5.35
CA THR A 16 20.15 -5.09 4.51
C THR A 16 19.01 -5.63 3.63
N TYR A 17 18.91 -6.95 3.45
CA TYR A 17 17.94 -7.59 2.53
C TYR A 17 16.54 -7.85 3.13
N GLY A 18 16.24 -7.36 4.34
CA GLY A 18 14.99 -7.61 5.07
C GLY A 18 13.83 -6.63 4.84
N GLN A 19 13.84 -5.80 3.78
CA GLN A 19 12.83 -4.74 3.62
C GLN A 19 11.50 -5.22 3.02
N LYS A 20 10.47 -5.28 3.88
CA LYS A 20 9.10 -5.74 3.55
C LYS A 20 8.35 -4.96 2.47
N SER A 21 8.66 -3.67 2.29
CA SER A 21 7.94 -2.79 1.35
C SER A 21 8.90 -1.84 0.64
N THR A 22 8.72 -1.63 -0.67
CA THR A 22 9.42 -0.59 -1.43
C THR A 22 8.43 0.40 -2.03
N LEU A 23 8.82 1.67 -2.05
CA LEU A 23 8.00 2.78 -2.48
C LEU A 23 8.68 3.49 -3.63
N ILE A 24 8.00 3.55 -4.78
CA ILE A 24 8.55 4.24 -5.94
C ILE A 24 8.45 5.75 -5.71
N GLN A 25 9.58 6.45 -5.69
CA GLN A 25 9.60 7.90 -5.54
C GLN A 25 8.95 8.56 -6.76
N ASN A 26 8.11 9.56 -6.49
CA ASN A 26 7.39 10.29 -7.52
C ASN A 26 8.28 11.41 -8.05
N ILE A 27 8.79 11.24 -9.27
CA ILE A 27 9.64 12.23 -9.96
C ILE A 27 8.85 13.41 -10.54
N ASN A 28 7.51 13.41 -10.45
CA ASN A 28 6.68 14.47 -11.01
C ASN A 28 6.80 15.78 -10.20
N VAL A 29 7.38 16.81 -10.83
CA VAL A 29 7.53 18.14 -10.23
C VAL A 29 6.23 18.77 -9.71
N ARG A 30 5.07 18.42 -10.31
CA ARG A 30 3.74 18.90 -9.86
C ARG A 30 3.28 18.28 -8.53
N ALA A 31 3.89 17.15 -8.15
CA ALA A 31 3.64 16.37 -6.94
C ALA A 31 4.68 16.64 -5.83
N LYS A 32 5.70 17.49 -6.06
CA LYS A 32 6.79 17.83 -5.10
C LYS A 32 6.30 18.33 -3.72
N GLU A 33 5.04 18.74 -3.62
CA GLU A 33 4.41 19.15 -2.36
C GLU A 33 4.05 18.00 -1.40
N LEU A 34 4.04 16.76 -1.89
CA LEU A 34 3.86 15.57 -1.08
C LEU A 34 5.19 14.81 -1.03
N LYS A 35 5.76 14.73 0.18
CA LYS A 35 6.85 13.80 0.48
C LYS A 35 6.26 12.50 0.97
N HIS A 36 6.81 11.39 0.48
CA HIS A 36 6.42 10.04 0.86
C HIS A 36 7.66 9.19 1.11
N SER A 37 7.66 8.43 2.20
CA SER A 37 8.72 7.49 2.55
C SER A 37 8.16 6.28 3.28
N ILE A 38 8.88 5.17 3.27
CA ILE A 38 8.61 4.03 4.15
C ILE A 38 9.41 4.23 5.43
N ASN A 39 8.85 3.84 6.58
CA ASN A 39 9.59 3.82 7.83
C ASN A 39 10.73 2.79 7.81
N SER A 40 11.67 2.89 8.73
CA SER A 40 12.85 2.00 8.78
C SER A 40 12.54 0.50 8.86
N THR A 41 11.35 0.10 9.35
CA THR A 41 10.96 -1.32 9.48
C THR A 41 10.16 -1.86 8.29
N GLY A 42 9.70 -1.02 7.35
CA GLY A 42 8.87 -1.47 6.22
C GLY A 42 7.36 -1.56 6.49
N ASP A 43 6.90 -1.26 7.71
CA ASP A 43 5.52 -1.47 8.18
C ASP A 43 4.60 -0.25 8.07
N SER A 44 5.11 0.92 7.70
CA SER A 44 4.32 2.16 7.61
C SER A 44 4.78 3.08 6.49
N LEU A 45 3.82 3.54 5.70
CA LEU A 45 3.99 4.64 4.75
C LEU A 45 3.81 5.97 5.49
N ILE A 46 4.86 6.78 5.48
CA ILE A 46 4.90 8.13 6.04
C ILE A 46 4.59 9.11 4.90
N LEU A 47 3.60 9.97 5.11
CA LEU A 47 3.21 11.02 4.17
C LEU A 47 3.31 12.39 4.85
N GLU A 48 3.99 13.32 4.20
CA GLU A 48 4.11 14.72 4.62
C GLU A 48 3.75 15.63 3.45
N GLY A 49 2.55 16.22 3.50
CA GLY A 49 2.06 17.19 2.54
C GLY A 49 2.36 18.63 2.99
N LYS A 50 2.71 19.50 2.05
CA LYS A 50 2.70 20.96 2.27
C LYS A 50 1.29 21.45 2.63
N ASN A 51 0.27 20.85 2.01
CA ASN A 51 -1.15 21.07 2.26
C ASN A 51 -1.74 19.93 3.12
N SER A 52 -2.99 20.10 3.60
CA SER A 52 -3.75 19.00 4.19
C SER A 52 -3.82 17.80 3.25
N ILE A 53 -3.57 16.61 3.79
CA ILE A 53 -3.93 15.33 3.18
C ILE A 53 -5.29 14.96 3.74
N ASP A 54 -6.29 14.85 2.88
CA ASP A 54 -7.69 14.63 3.29
C ASP A 54 -7.98 13.13 3.36
N LYS A 55 -7.61 12.41 2.29
CA LYS A 55 -7.81 10.96 2.13
C LYS A 55 -6.58 10.30 1.52
N VAL A 56 -6.28 9.08 1.98
CA VAL A 56 -5.36 8.14 1.33
C VAL A 56 -6.15 6.88 0.98
N ALA A 57 -6.02 6.37 -0.24
CA ALA A 57 -6.53 5.06 -0.64
C ALA A 57 -5.39 4.20 -1.17
N ILE A 58 -5.37 2.93 -0.84
CA ILE A 58 -4.41 1.94 -1.36
C ILE A 58 -5.22 0.79 -1.95
N PHE A 59 -5.04 0.49 -3.23
CA PHE A 59 -5.83 -0.54 -3.91
C PHE A 59 -5.08 -1.27 -5.01
N ASN A 60 -5.58 -2.45 -5.37
CA ASN A 60 -5.24 -3.20 -6.57
C ASN A 60 -6.53 -3.85 -7.13
N SER A 61 -6.43 -4.97 -7.86
CA SER A 61 -7.57 -5.73 -8.38
C SER A 61 -8.48 -6.32 -7.29
N ASP A 62 -7.90 -6.74 -6.16
CA ASP A 62 -8.51 -7.67 -5.20
C ASP A 62 -8.54 -7.13 -3.76
N PHE A 63 -8.00 -5.92 -3.55
CA PHE A 63 -7.88 -5.26 -2.25
C PHE A 63 -8.08 -3.75 -2.41
N GLU A 64 -8.85 -3.15 -1.50
CA GLU A 64 -8.93 -1.69 -1.32
C GLU A 64 -8.89 -1.38 0.18
N LYS A 65 -8.15 -0.33 0.55
CA LYS A 65 -8.17 0.25 1.89
C LYS A 65 -8.07 1.78 1.85
N THR A 66 -9.08 2.44 2.42
CA THR A 66 -9.15 3.90 2.54
C THR A 66 -8.86 4.35 3.98
N PHE A 67 -8.16 5.48 4.11
CA PHE A 67 -7.86 6.18 5.35
C PHE A 67 -8.27 7.65 5.21
N ILE A 68 -9.06 8.17 6.15
CA ILE A 68 -9.36 9.60 6.27
C ILE A 68 -8.35 10.21 7.24
N VAL A 69 -7.72 11.32 6.86
CA VAL A 69 -6.57 11.90 7.57
C VAL A 69 -6.85 13.32 8.04
N ASN A 70 -7.24 14.22 7.11
CA ASN A 70 -7.47 15.66 7.33
C ASN A 70 -6.32 16.38 8.08
N LYS A 71 -5.06 16.04 7.75
CA LYS A 71 -3.84 16.58 8.38
C LYS A 71 -2.69 16.62 7.37
N ASN A 72 -1.75 17.54 7.56
CA ASN A 72 -0.54 17.65 6.72
C ASN A 72 0.42 16.45 6.86
N LYS A 73 0.33 15.67 7.94
CA LYS A 73 1.16 14.47 8.16
C LYS A 73 0.30 13.25 8.45
N ALA A 74 0.63 12.12 7.82
CA ALA A 74 -0.03 10.84 8.02
C ALA A 74 1.00 9.72 8.21
N LYS A 75 0.68 8.74 9.07
CA LYS A 75 1.38 7.46 9.16
C LYS A 75 0.37 6.37 8.84
N ILE A 76 0.49 5.77 7.66
CA ILE A 76 -0.44 4.77 7.13
C ILE A 76 0.15 3.37 7.40
N PRO A 77 -0.49 2.52 8.22
CA PRO A 77 0.04 1.19 8.54
C PRO A 77 -0.13 0.23 7.37
N LEU A 78 0.96 -0.45 6.99
CA LEU A 78 1.03 -1.40 5.88
C LEU A 78 0.88 -2.87 6.31
N LEU A 79 0.76 -3.13 7.63
CA LEU A 79 0.76 -4.48 8.21
C LEU A 79 -0.27 -5.43 7.57
N ASN A 80 -1.46 -4.92 7.24
CA ASN A 80 -2.59 -5.70 6.73
C ASN A 80 -2.78 -5.52 5.20
N ILE A 81 -1.73 -5.15 4.48
CA ILE A 81 -1.74 -5.04 3.01
C ILE A 81 -1.09 -6.32 2.48
N PRO A 82 -1.73 -7.05 1.54
CA PRO A 82 -1.16 -8.27 0.99
C PRO A 82 0.10 -8.00 0.15
N ILE A 83 0.82 -9.06 -0.22
CA ILE A 83 1.97 -8.98 -1.12
C ILE A 83 1.49 -8.58 -2.52
N GLY A 84 2.22 -7.71 -3.22
CA GLY A 84 1.88 -7.30 -4.58
C GLY A 84 2.12 -5.82 -4.90
N ARG A 85 1.59 -5.39 -6.04
CA ARG A 85 1.65 -4.00 -6.53
C ARG A 85 0.34 -3.29 -6.26
N PHE A 86 0.42 -2.14 -5.60
CA PHE A 86 -0.73 -1.30 -5.27
C PHE A 86 -0.58 0.09 -5.85
N VAL A 87 -1.72 0.64 -6.25
CA VAL A 87 -1.89 2.06 -6.54
C VAL A 87 -2.28 2.73 -5.23
N THR A 88 -1.49 3.72 -4.81
CA THR A 88 -1.78 4.54 -3.65
C THR A 88 -2.17 5.94 -4.12
N GLU A 89 -3.42 6.30 -3.90
CA GLU A 89 -3.96 7.63 -4.15
C GLU A 89 -3.90 8.47 -2.88
N VAL A 90 -3.31 9.65 -2.96
CA VAL A 90 -3.25 10.64 -1.90
C VAL A 90 -4.00 11.88 -2.36
N LYS A 91 -5.17 12.12 -1.78
CA LYS A 91 -5.95 13.35 -1.99
C LYS A 91 -5.47 14.42 -1.02
N LEU A 92 -4.93 15.49 -1.58
CA LEU A 92 -4.74 16.77 -0.92
C LEU A 92 -5.88 17.71 -1.34
N ASN A 93 -6.11 18.78 -0.56
CA ASN A 93 -7.20 19.75 -0.72
C ASN A 93 -7.53 20.13 -2.19
N ASN A 94 -6.50 20.30 -3.05
CA ASN A 94 -6.66 20.71 -4.45
C ASN A 94 -6.03 19.74 -5.47
N LYS A 95 -5.50 18.57 -5.06
CA LYS A 95 -4.78 17.65 -5.96
C LYS A 95 -4.95 16.19 -5.56
N LEU A 96 -5.01 15.31 -6.57
CA LEU A 96 -4.82 13.88 -6.40
C LEU A 96 -3.41 13.50 -6.85
N ILE A 97 -2.63 12.88 -5.98
CA ILE A 97 -1.29 12.38 -6.29
C ILE A 97 -1.33 10.86 -6.22
N VAL A 98 -0.90 10.21 -7.31
CA VAL A 98 -0.81 8.75 -7.41
C VAL A 98 0.64 8.33 -7.23
N ILE A 99 0.89 7.33 -6.38
CA ILE A 99 2.19 6.71 -6.16
C ILE A 99 2.05 5.18 -6.17
N THR A 100 3.11 4.46 -6.54
CA THR A 100 3.12 3.00 -6.56
C THR A 100 3.77 2.45 -5.30
N LEU A 101 3.05 1.57 -4.59
CA LEU A 101 3.54 0.81 -3.46
C LEU A 101 3.77 -0.65 -3.86
N LEU A 102 4.93 -1.20 -3.52
CA LEU A 102 5.28 -2.62 -3.70
C LEU A 102 5.41 -3.27 -2.32
N GLY A 103 4.52 -4.21 -2.02
CA GLY A 103 4.65 -5.11 -0.88
C GLY A 103 5.40 -6.37 -1.31
N HIS A 104 6.49 -6.70 -0.62
CA HIS A 104 7.29 -7.89 -0.88
C HIS A 104 6.90 -9.01 0.07
N GLU A 105 7.18 -10.25 -0.35
CA GLU A 105 7.20 -11.37 0.57
C GLU A 105 8.29 -11.14 1.62
N ASN A 106 7.98 -11.44 2.87
CA ASN A 106 9.06 -11.63 3.84
C ASN A 106 9.68 -12.98 3.51
N LEU A 107 11.01 -13.04 3.47
CA LEU A 107 11.71 -14.31 3.61
C LEU A 107 11.33 -14.88 4.97
N LYS A 108 10.29 -15.73 4.99
CA LYS A 108 9.98 -16.53 6.16
C LYS A 108 11.25 -17.32 6.48
N PRO A 109 11.77 -17.29 7.72
CA PRO A 109 12.64 -18.36 8.18
C PRO A 109 11.96 -19.67 7.83
N LEU A 110 12.74 -20.66 7.41
CA LEU A 110 12.23 -21.94 6.92
C LEU A 110 11.64 -22.72 8.10
N GLU A 111 10.42 -22.33 8.50
CA GLU A 111 9.64 -23.02 9.52
C GLU A 111 9.30 -24.40 8.98
N GLN A 112 10.04 -25.36 9.52
CA GLN A 112 9.94 -26.77 9.18
C GLN A 112 8.48 -27.20 9.35
N PHE A 113 7.97 -27.97 8.37
CA PHE A 113 6.61 -28.51 8.37
C PHE A 113 6.39 -29.51 9.53
N SER A 114 6.20 -28.98 10.74
CA SER A 114 5.91 -29.75 11.95
C SER A 114 4.43 -29.61 12.29
N LYS A 115 3.70 -30.71 12.04
CA LYS A 115 2.28 -30.87 12.40
C LYS A 115 2.09 -30.59 13.91
N HIS A 116 1.11 -29.76 14.27
CA HIS A 116 0.18 -30.18 15.31
C HIS A 116 -1.23 -29.59 15.20
N LYS A 117 -2.16 -30.33 15.78
CA LYS A 117 -3.61 -30.15 15.75
C LYS A 117 -4.08 -29.75 17.16
N GLY A 118 -4.85 -28.67 17.28
CA GLY A 118 -5.90 -28.54 18.31
C GLY A 118 -5.80 -27.46 19.40
N ILE A 119 -6.82 -26.58 19.41
CA ILE A 119 -7.66 -26.19 20.58
C ILE A 119 -7.24 -24.99 21.49
N LYS A 120 -7.91 -23.84 21.23
CA LYS A 120 -8.63 -22.87 22.11
C LYS A 120 -7.93 -21.95 23.16
N GLN A 121 -8.23 -20.63 23.00
CA GLN A 121 -8.78 -19.62 23.98
C GLN A 121 -8.01 -19.35 25.30
N THR A 122 -7.99 -18.17 25.95
CA THR A 122 -8.51 -16.76 25.79
C THR A 122 -7.74 -15.87 26.80
N ASP A 123 -7.81 -14.53 26.92
CA ASP A 123 -8.48 -13.41 26.21
C ASP A 123 -7.71 -12.08 26.50
N THR A 124 -7.78 -11.03 25.68
CA THR A 124 -7.26 -9.67 26.04
C THR A 124 -7.88 -8.50 25.24
N GLU A 125 -8.55 -7.61 25.98
CA GLU A 125 -8.70 -6.13 25.84
C GLU A 125 -9.21 -5.40 24.56
N ALA A 126 -10.00 -4.36 24.86
CA ALA A 126 -10.16 -3.09 24.13
C ALA A 126 -10.67 -3.11 22.66
N ILE A 127 -11.99 -3.07 22.52
CA ILE A 127 -12.72 -2.85 21.27
C ILE A 127 -12.48 -1.42 20.73
N PHE A 128 -11.63 -1.27 19.72
CA PHE A 128 -11.66 -0.10 18.83
C PHE A 128 -12.54 -0.37 17.61
N ILE A 129 -13.73 0.26 17.57
CA ILE A 129 -14.67 0.10 16.47
C ILE A 129 -14.11 0.76 15.20
N SER A 130 -13.68 -0.07 14.25
CA SER A 130 -13.46 0.33 12.86
C SER A 130 -14.69 -0.06 12.03
N GLN A 131 -15.34 0.92 11.40
CA GLN A 131 -16.50 0.68 10.55
C GLN A 131 -16.04 0.08 9.22
N ASN A 132 -15.96 -1.24 9.16
CA ASN A 132 -15.62 -1.99 7.95
C ASN A 132 -16.82 -2.02 7.00
N ILE A 133 -16.73 -1.30 5.89
CA ILE A 133 -17.62 -1.50 4.72
C ILE A 133 -16.76 -2.09 3.60
N ALA A 134 -16.53 -3.40 3.66
CA ALA A 134 -15.97 -4.15 2.55
C ALA A 134 -17.11 -4.45 1.55
N LYS A 135 -17.19 -3.68 0.46
CA LYS A 135 -18.18 -3.92 -0.58
C LYS A 135 -17.64 -4.95 -1.57
N HIS A 136 -18.07 -6.19 -1.43
CA HIS A 136 -17.75 -7.26 -2.39
C HIS A 136 -18.20 -6.82 -3.79
N LYS A 137 -17.28 -6.85 -4.76
CA LYS A 137 -17.57 -6.45 -6.14
C LYS A 137 -18.03 -7.69 -6.90
N ASP A 138 -19.33 -7.94 -6.88
CA ASP A 138 -19.92 -8.94 -7.75
C ASP A 138 -19.64 -8.59 -9.22
N LEU A 139 -19.31 -9.60 -10.01
CA LEU A 139 -18.95 -9.49 -11.42
C LEU A 139 -20.19 -9.08 -12.23
N VAL A 140 -20.42 -7.78 -12.35
CA VAL A 140 -21.44 -7.23 -13.24
C VAL A 140 -21.11 -7.64 -14.68
N SER A 141 -22.08 -8.28 -15.30
CA SER A 141 -22.04 -8.80 -16.67
C SER A 141 -21.85 -7.69 -17.72
N ALA A 142 -21.44 -8.12 -18.92
CA ALA A 142 -20.90 -7.27 -19.99
C ALA A 142 -21.73 -5.99 -20.29
N PRO A 143 -21.08 -4.86 -20.61
CA PRO A 143 -21.77 -3.61 -20.91
C PRO A 143 -22.58 -3.72 -22.20
N LYS A 144 -23.89 -3.46 -22.10
CA LYS A 144 -24.82 -3.35 -23.23
C LYS A 144 -24.39 -2.18 -24.13
N ILE A 145 -24.14 -2.46 -25.41
CA ILE A 145 -23.69 -1.46 -26.39
C ILE A 145 -24.71 -0.32 -26.48
N LEU A 146 -24.27 0.91 -26.19
CA LEU A 146 -25.07 2.11 -26.39
C LEU A 146 -25.09 2.44 -27.90
N GLN A 147 -26.27 2.44 -28.51
CA GLN A 147 -26.39 2.75 -29.94
C GLN A 147 -26.00 4.22 -30.21
N LYS A 148 -25.09 4.42 -31.18
CA LYS A 148 -24.61 5.73 -31.60
C LYS A 148 -25.69 6.42 -32.48
N PRO A 149 -26.06 7.69 -32.23
CA PRO A 149 -27.06 8.37 -33.04
C PRO A 149 -26.50 8.72 -34.43
N THR A 150 -27.12 8.18 -35.48
CA THR A 150 -26.80 8.49 -36.88
C THR A 150 -27.44 9.81 -37.29
N LYS A 151 -26.69 10.91 -37.20
CA LYS A 151 -27.12 12.19 -37.78
C LYS A 151 -26.73 12.25 -39.26
N ALA A 152 -27.70 12.17 -40.16
CA ALA A 152 -27.46 12.33 -41.59
C ALA A 152 -27.04 13.79 -41.89
N VAL A 153 -25.91 13.95 -42.58
CA VAL A 153 -25.43 15.24 -43.08
C VAL A 153 -25.80 15.33 -44.56
N ARG A 154 -26.60 16.33 -44.94
CA ARG A 154 -26.78 16.69 -46.35
C ARG A 154 -25.63 17.60 -46.78
N PHE A 155 -25.03 17.26 -47.91
CA PHE A 155 -24.20 18.19 -48.66
C PHE A 155 -25.11 18.99 -49.61
N TYR A 156 -24.80 20.28 -49.77
CA TYR A 156 -25.41 21.19 -50.73
C TYR A 156 -24.36 21.55 -51.78
#